data_AF-A0A7S4HWE0-F1
#
_entry.id   AF-A0A7S4HWE0-F1
#
_cell.length_a   1.000
_cell.length_b   1.000
_cell.length_c   1.000
_cell.angle_alpha   90.00
_cell.angle_beta   90.00
_cell.angle_gamma   90.00
#
_symmetry.space_group_name_H-M   'P 1'
#
loop_
_entity.id
_entity.type
_entity.pdbx_description
1 polymer ?
#
loop_
_entity_poly.entity_id
_entity_poly.type
_entity_poly.pdbx_seq_one_letter_code
_entity_poly.pdbx_strand_id
1 'polypeptide(L)'
;DSLDLRLVMSEKTLGKRDVSTRITEDVEASVPVVPRLGMFKTMTITFGDQAENHVGMQKLGNGLAKEGFTVEELELIKQDVEGKADWKCELVHLNDAIKDLKDIQADPAAVLIIRNGLQYLADNKFTNEELSTELGSLEWDTKAKMYGRIVNKNARYNLCFAEFEQAADYENGKGTVVSYEKLPCLSRIREEIGKFGEKSESLFAEGNLYYNTSKCGIGYHGDSERKIVVAFRLGATL
;
A
#
# COMPACT_ATOMS: atom_id res chain seq x y z
N ASP A 1 7.72 -12.59 16.67
CA ASP A 1 9.04 -12.47 16.02
C ASP A 1 9.26 -11.07 15.49
N SER A 2 10.03 -10.29 16.24
CA SER A 2 10.41 -8.91 15.97
C SER A 2 11.56 -8.85 14.95
N LEU A 3 11.36 -8.15 13.84
CA LEU A 3 12.43 -7.82 12.90
C LEU A 3 12.50 -6.30 12.74
N ASP A 4 13.24 -5.68 13.65
CA ASP A 4 13.97 -4.44 13.37
C ASP A 4 15.10 -4.77 12.39
N LEU A 5 15.24 -4.00 11.31
CA LEU A 5 16.47 -4.04 10.50
C LEU A 5 16.94 -2.63 10.19
N ARG A 6 18.10 -2.31 10.77
CA ARG A 6 18.92 -1.11 10.52
C ARG A 6 19.83 -1.33 9.31
N LEU A 7 20.13 -0.23 8.62
CA LEU A 7 21.00 -0.07 7.46
C LEU A 7 22.44 -0.58 7.68
N VAL A 8 23.05 -1.25 6.68
CA VAL A 8 24.52 -1.32 6.48
C VAL A 8 24.85 -1.34 4.98
N MET A 9 25.78 -0.48 4.55
CA MET A 9 26.36 -0.41 3.18
C MET A 9 27.60 -1.31 3.03
N SER A 10 27.84 -1.83 1.80
CA SER A 10 29.13 -2.11 1.09
C SER A 10 30.27 -2.87 1.83
N GLU A 11 30.92 -3.95 1.35
CA GLU A 11 31.57 -4.22 0.04
C GLU A 11 32.02 -5.72 -0.07
N LYS A 12 32.10 -6.26 -1.30
CA LYS A 12 33.02 -7.30 -1.87
C LYS A 12 33.22 -8.74 -1.29
N THR A 13 32.78 -9.71 -2.12
CA THR A 13 33.43 -10.98 -2.63
C THR A 13 33.86 -12.17 -1.75
N LEU A 14 33.69 -13.37 -2.37
CA LEU A 14 34.16 -14.75 -2.08
C LEU A 14 33.20 -15.58 -1.18
N GLY A 15 32.84 -16.83 -1.44
CA GLY A 15 33.21 -17.83 -2.46
C GLY A 15 32.31 -19.07 -2.30
N LYS A 16 32.22 -19.90 -3.36
CA LYS A 16 31.38 -21.11 -3.48
C LYS A 16 31.60 -22.15 -2.37
N ARG A 17 30.54 -22.90 -2.03
CA ARG A 17 30.58 -24.35 -1.76
C ARG A 17 29.17 -24.98 -1.83
N ASP A 18 29.05 -25.98 -2.70
CA ASP A 18 27.99 -27.00 -2.76
C ASP A 18 28.06 -27.94 -1.56
N VAL A 19 26.91 -28.37 -1.01
CA VAL A 19 26.69 -29.76 -0.56
C VAL A 19 25.21 -30.11 -0.70
N SER A 20 24.95 -31.16 -1.50
CA SER A 20 23.67 -31.84 -1.65
C SER A 20 23.43 -32.84 -0.51
N THR A 21 22.20 -32.92 0.00
CA THR A 21 21.69 -34.18 0.55
C THR A 21 20.17 -34.25 0.43
N ARG A 22 19.70 -35.27 -0.29
CA ARG A 22 18.29 -35.70 -0.40
C ARG A 22 17.93 -36.52 0.83
N ILE A 23 16.75 -36.28 1.40
CA ILE A 23 16.01 -37.29 2.19
C ILE A 23 14.56 -37.27 1.69
N THR A 24 14.04 -38.48 1.56
CA THR A 24 12.81 -38.93 0.90
C THR A 24 11.52 -38.64 1.67
N GLU A 25 10.45 -38.68 0.90
CA GLU A 25 9.01 -38.52 1.14
C GLU A 25 8.45 -39.14 2.43
N ASP A 26 7.41 -38.48 2.98
CA ASP A 26 6.19 -39.17 3.39
C ASP A 26 4.97 -38.23 3.39
N VAL A 27 3.81 -38.84 3.19
CA VAL A 27 2.53 -38.34 2.67
C VAL A 27 1.73 -37.52 3.70
N GLU A 28 1.29 -36.32 3.34
CA GLU A 28 0.14 -35.66 3.99
C GLU A 28 -0.85 -35.11 2.96
N ALA A 29 -2.14 -35.33 3.25
CA ALA A 29 -3.28 -35.01 2.42
C ALA A 29 -3.30 -33.53 2.00
N SER A 30 -3.59 -33.30 0.72
CA SER A 30 -3.60 -31.99 0.08
C SER A 30 -4.73 -31.10 0.62
N VAL A 31 -4.41 -30.32 1.66
CA VAL A 31 -5.07 -29.04 1.91
C VAL A 31 -4.69 -28.12 0.74
N PRO A 32 -5.62 -27.36 0.14
CA PRO A 32 -5.26 -26.41 -0.92
C PRO A 32 -4.24 -25.43 -0.35
N VAL A 33 -3.02 -25.51 -0.87
CA VAL A 33 -1.93 -24.60 -0.53
C VAL A 33 -2.31 -23.25 -1.12
N VAL A 34 -2.93 -22.41 -0.28
CA VAL A 34 -3.11 -20.99 -0.57
C VAL A 34 -1.71 -20.39 -0.75
N PRO A 35 -1.40 -19.72 -1.86
CA PRO A 35 -0.06 -19.20 -2.07
C PRO A 35 0.24 -18.14 -1.02
N ARG A 36 1.11 -18.45 -0.05
CA ARG A 36 1.74 -17.41 0.77
C ARG A 36 2.36 -16.39 -0.17
N LEU A 37 2.16 -15.11 0.10
CA LEU A 37 2.86 -14.05 -0.60
C LEU A 37 4.36 -14.31 -0.45
N GLY A 38 4.99 -14.82 -1.51
CA GLY A 38 6.38 -15.25 -1.47
C GLY A 38 7.29 -14.09 -1.06
N MET A 39 8.45 -14.42 -0.47
CA MET A 39 9.48 -13.49 0.06
C MET A 39 9.99 -12.40 -0.93
N PHE A 40 9.45 -12.33 -2.14
CA PHE A 40 9.85 -11.41 -3.21
C PHE A 40 8.73 -10.48 -3.69
N LYS A 41 7.54 -10.51 -3.07
CA LYS A 41 6.41 -9.65 -3.46
C LYS A 41 6.05 -8.68 -2.36
N THR A 42 5.59 -7.50 -2.74
CA THR A 42 5.02 -6.53 -1.80
C THR A 42 3.80 -5.85 -2.40
N MET A 43 2.84 -5.51 -1.55
CA MET A 43 1.63 -4.77 -1.91
C MET A 43 1.60 -3.49 -1.09
N THR A 44 1.34 -2.37 -1.74
CA THR A 44 1.01 -1.12 -1.07
C THR A 44 -0.42 -0.74 -1.45
N ILE A 45 -1.28 -0.59 -0.46
CA ILE A 45 -2.64 -0.09 -0.66
C ILE A 45 -2.70 1.34 -0.14
N THR A 46 -3.18 2.24 -0.98
CA THR A 46 -3.26 3.67 -0.71
C THR A 46 -4.70 4.12 -0.78
N PHE A 47 -5.28 4.51 0.35
CA PHE A 47 -6.59 5.11 0.44
C PHE A 47 -6.50 6.61 0.19
N GLY A 48 -7.48 7.16 -0.52
CA GLY A 48 -7.59 8.58 -0.79
C GLY A 48 -8.95 9.01 -1.33
N ASP A 49 -9.11 10.32 -1.48
CA ASP A 49 -10.31 10.96 -2.06
C ASP A 49 -10.50 10.60 -3.54
N GLN A 50 -9.42 10.24 -4.23
CA GLN A 50 -9.43 9.65 -5.55
C GLN A 50 -8.55 8.40 -5.62
N ALA A 51 -8.83 7.56 -6.62
CA ALA A 51 -7.97 6.45 -7.02
C ALA A 51 -7.84 6.42 -8.54
N GLU A 52 -6.68 6.06 -9.07
CA GLU A 52 -6.41 6.00 -10.50
C GLU A 52 -5.65 4.72 -10.83
N ASN A 53 -6.11 3.95 -11.82
CA ASN A 53 -5.45 2.68 -12.15
C ASN A 53 -4.05 2.87 -12.79
N HIS A 54 -3.86 4.00 -13.45
CA HIS A 54 -2.61 4.43 -14.05
C HIS A 54 -2.71 5.89 -14.46
N VAL A 55 -1.62 6.66 -14.41
CA VAL A 55 -1.60 8.07 -14.82
C VAL A 55 -2.20 8.25 -16.23
N GLY A 56 -3.23 9.09 -16.33
CA GLY A 56 -3.96 9.39 -17.55
C GLY A 56 -5.13 8.44 -17.86
N MET A 57 -5.44 7.51 -16.96
CA MET A 57 -6.62 6.66 -17.01
C MET A 57 -7.77 7.27 -16.19
N GLN A 58 -8.89 6.57 -16.09
CA GLN A 58 -10.03 6.97 -15.30
C GLN A 58 -9.63 7.22 -13.84
N LYS A 59 -9.97 8.40 -13.34
CA LYS A 59 -9.95 8.72 -11.92
C LYS A 59 -11.30 8.39 -11.29
N LEU A 60 -11.27 7.65 -10.20
CA LEU A 60 -12.43 7.40 -9.36
C LEU A 60 -12.58 8.52 -8.32
N GLY A 61 -13.77 8.65 -7.75
CA GLY A 61 -14.11 9.68 -6.78
C GLY A 61 -14.80 10.90 -7.37
N ASN A 62 -15.23 11.80 -6.49
CA ASN A 62 -16.07 12.95 -6.81
C ASN A 62 -15.28 14.26 -7.00
N GLY A 63 -14.00 14.13 -7.37
CA GLY A 63 -13.04 15.24 -7.43
C GLY A 63 -12.13 15.27 -6.22
N LEU A 64 -11.17 16.21 -6.23
CA LEU A 64 -10.24 16.41 -5.14
C LEU A 64 -10.94 16.99 -3.92
N ALA A 65 -10.61 16.48 -2.74
CA ALA A 65 -10.94 17.14 -1.50
C ALA A 65 -10.36 18.56 -1.48
N LYS A 66 -10.99 19.45 -0.71
CA LYS A 66 -10.56 20.85 -0.58
C LYS A 66 -9.12 20.95 -0.06
N GLU A 67 -8.75 20.06 0.85
CA GLU A 67 -7.46 19.99 1.53
C GLU A 67 -7.21 18.56 2.03
N GLY A 68 -5.95 18.25 2.31
CA GLY A 68 -5.55 17.01 2.96
C GLY A 68 -5.67 17.09 4.48
N PHE A 69 -5.04 16.13 5.17
CA PHE A 69 -4.87 16.22 6.61
C PHE A 69 -3.95 17.40 6.98
N THR A 70 -4.35 18.20 7.96
CA THR A 70 -3.49 19.20 8.56
C THR A 70 -2.53 18.55 9.56
N VAL A 71 -1.49 19.27 9.96
CA VAL A 71 -0.54 18.78 10.98
C VAL A 71 -1.27 18.53 12.31
N GLU A 72 -2.21 19.40 12.67
CA GLU A 72 -3.03 19.28 13.88
C GLU A 72 -3.93 18.03 13.82
N GLU A 73 -4.53 17.72 12.67
CA GLU A 73 -5.31 16.49 12.50
C GLU A 73 -4.42 15.25 12.66
N LEU A 74 -3.19 15.26 12.11
CA LEU A 74 -2.23 14.16 12.30
C LEU A 74 -1.79 14.02 13.77
N GLU A 75 -1.66 15.12 14.50
CA GLU A 75 -1.38 15.11 15.94
C GLU A 75 -2.53 14.51 16.75
N LEU A 76 -3.78 14.84 16.41
CA LEU A 76 -4.97 14.25 17.05
C LEU A 76 -5.05 12.75 16.77
N ILE A 77 -4.86 12.32 15.51
CA ILE A 77 -4.83 10.89 15.17
C ILE A 77 -3.70 10.18 15.94
N LYS A 78 -2.52 10.80 16.04
CA LYS A 78 -1.41 10.26 16.83
C LYS A 78 -1.80 10.07 18.30
N GLN A 79 -2.42 11.09 18.92
CA GLN A 79 -2.87 11.02 20.31
C GLN A 79 -3.91 9.92 20.52
N ASP A 80 -4.87 9.79 19.62
CA ASP A 80 -5.92 8.77 19.68
C ASP A 80 -5.36 7.34 19.53
N VAL A 81 -4.38 7.17 18.64
CA VAL A 81 -3.71 5.88 18.44
C VAL A 81 -2.86 5.51 19.64
N GLU A 82 -2.05 6.42 20.16
CA GLU A 82 -1.16 6.16 21.31
C GLU A 82 -1.91 6.13 22.65
N GLY A 83 -3.12 6.68 22.71
CA GLY A 83 -4.03 6.52 23.85
C GLY A 83 -4.53 5.08 24.02
N LYS A 84 -4.45 4.25 22.96
CA LYS A 84 -4.68 2.81 23.04
C LYS A 84 -3.34 2.13 23.36
N ALA A 85 -3.32 1.27 24.39
CA ALA A 85 -2.10 0.60 24.83
C ALA A 85 -1.38 -0.12 23.66
N ASP A 86 -0.05 -0.17 23.74
CA ASP A 86 0.88 -0.89 22.84
C ASP A 86 1.18 -0.27 21.45
N TRP A 87 0.58 0.86 21.08
CA TRP A 87 0.85 1.50 19.79
C TRP A 87 1.87 2.64 19.87
N LYS A 88 2.69 2.77 18.83
CA LYS A 88 3.71 3.82 18.70
C LYS A 88 3.58 4.51 17.37
N CYS A 89 3.61 5.84 17.42
CA CYS A 89 3.50 6.70 16.27
C CYS A 89 4.72 7.62 16.14
N GLU A 90 5.20 7.82 14.93
CA GLU A 90 6.21 8.84 14.61
C GLU A 90 5.54 9.92 13.75
N LEU A 91 5.63 11.18 14.17
CA LEU A 91 5.21 12.32 13.37
C LEU A 91 6.46 12.99 12.81
N VAL A 92 6.63 12.95 11.49
CA VAL A 92 7.78 13.51 10.79
C VAL A 92 7.36 14.82 10.15
N HIS A 93 7.83 15.96 10.70
CA HIS A 93 7.59 17.27 10.11
C HIS A 93 8.54 17.47 8.91
N LEU A 94 7.97 17.64 7.71
CA LEU A 94 8.74 17.76 6.47
C LEU A 94 9.43 19.11 6.36
N ASN A 95 8.89 20.15 7.01
CA ASN A 95 9.51 21.48 7.06
C ASN A 95 10.89 21.45 7.73
N ASP A 96 11.14 20.50 8.65
CA ASP A 96 12.45 20.35 9.31
C ASP A 96 13.56 19.98 8.32
N ALA A 97 13.23 19.27 7.23
CA ALA A 97 14.19 18.87 6.21
C ALA A 97 14.64 20.02 5.31
N ILE A 98 13.89 21.13 5.30
CA ILE A 98 14.15 22.29 4.45
C ILE A 98 14.42 23.58 5.23
N LYS A 99 14.43 23.53 6.57
CA LYS A 99 14.55 24.71 7.44
C LYS A 99 15.83 25.54 7.22
N ASP A 100 16.91 24.90 6.78
CA ASP A 100 18.20 25.56 6.54
C ASP A 100 18.34 26.08 5.09
N LEU A 101 17.35 25.78 4.23
CA LEU A 101 17.31 26.28 2.87
C LEU A 101 16.80 27.73 2.87
N LYS A 102 17.67 28.65 2.45
CA LYS A 102 17.31 30.06 2.28
C LYS A 102 16.28 30.20 1.15
N ASP A 103 15.38 31.16 1.32
CA ASP A 103 14.40 31.57 0.30
C ASP A 103 13.33 30.50 -0.06
N ILE A 104 13.14 29.49 0.80
CA ILE A 104 12.03 28.54 0.69
C ILE A 104 11.04 28.82 1.81
N GLN A 105 9.83 29.24 1.44
CA GLN A 105 8.67 29.27 2.31
C GLN A 105 7.75 28.13 1.89
N ALA A 106 7.41 27.26 2.83
CA ALA A 106 6.51 26.13 2.62
C ALA A 106 5.46 26.07 3.71
N ASP A 107 4.24 25.66 3.34
CA ASP A 107 3.18 25.41 4.30
C ASP A 107 3.57 24.26 5.26
N PRO A 108 3.02 24.22 6.49
CA PRO A 108 3.23 23.11 7.40
C PRO A 108 2.83 21.77 6.76
N ALA A 109 3.74 20.80 6.81
CA ALA A 109 3.52 19.47 6.25
C ALA A 109 4.17 18.41 7.15
N ALA A 110 3.47 17.30 7.36
CA ALA A 110 3.97 16.19 8.15
C ALA A 110 3.51 14.84 7.60
N VAL A 111 4.21 13.79 8.01
CA VAL A 111 3.84 12.39 7.76
C VAL A 111 3.69 11.69 9.11
N LEU A 112 2.52 11.11 9.35
CA LEU A 112 2.29 10.23 10.50
C LEU A 112 2.58 8.78 10.12
N ILE A 113 3.45 8.13 10.88
CA ILE A 113 3.80 6.73 10.75
C ILE A 113 3.28 5.98 11.97
N ILE A 114 2.28 5.12 11.77
CA ILE A 114 1.81 4.19 12.80
C ILE A 114 2.60 2.88 12.65
N ARG A 115 3.52 2.61 13.59
CA ARG A 115 4.33 1.38 13.56
C ARG A 115 3.41 0.18 13.81
N ASN A 116 3.56 -0.86 12.99
CA ASN A 116 2.65 -2.01 12.95
C ASN A 116 1.18 -1.61 12.70
N GLY A 117 0.95 -0.49 11.99
CA GLY A 117 -0.39 0.07 11.76
C GLY A 117 -1.41 -0.89 11.14
N LEU A 118 -0.98 -1.90 10.39
CA LEU A 118 -1.90 -2.96 9.92
C LEU A 118 -2.52 -3.77 11.06
N GLN A 119 -1.74 -4.09 12.10
CA GLN A 119 -2.25 -4.81 13.27
C GLN A 119 -3.22 -3.93 14.06
N TYR A 120 -2.94 -2.62 14.13
CA TYR A 120 -3.85 -1.63 14.71
C TYR A 120 -5.19 -1.58 13.93
N LEU A 121 -5.12 -1.44 12.60
CA LEU A 121 -6.30 -1.36 11.73
C LEU A 121 -7.05 -2.69 11.62
N ALA A 122 -6.39 -3.81 11.87
CA ALA A 122 -7.05 -5.11 11.89
C ALA A 122 -7.91 -5.29 13.15
N ASP A 123 -7.58 -4.63 14.26
CA ASP A 123 -8.35 -4.69 15.52
C ASP A 123 -8.68 -6.13 15.98
N ASN A 124 -7.70 -7.03 15.84
CA ASN A 124 -7.84 -8.48 16.10
C ASN A 124 -8.99 -9.18 15.32
N LYS A 125 -9.52 -8.57 14.25
CA LYS A 125 -10.62 -9.13 13.44
C LYS A 125 -10.13 -10.07 12.34
N PHE A 126 -8.91 -9.85 11.85
CA PHE A 126 -8.25 -10.69 10.87
C PHE A 126 -6.74 -10.58 11.06
N THR A 127 -6.01 -11.51 10.45
CA THR A 127 -4.55 -11.60 10.45
C THR A 127 -3.97 -11.00 9.18
N ASN A 128 -2.69 -10.62 9.23
CA ASN A 128 -1.97 -10.19 8.03
C ASN A 128 -1.96 -11.28 6.93
N GLU A 129 -2.05 -12.56 7.28
CA GLU A 129 -2.11 -13.67 6.33
C GLU A 129 -3.47 -13.75 5.61
N GLU A 130 -4.58 -13.49 6.32
CA GLU A 130 -5.91 -13.40 5.72
C GLU A 130 -5.99 -12.23 4.73
N LEU A 131 -5.54 -11.03 5.12
CA LEU A 131 -5.45 -9.88 4.21
C LEU A 131 -4.53 -10.17 3.02
N SER A 132 -3.39 -10.82 3.25
CA SER A 132 -2.46 -11.20 2.20
C SER A 132 -3.07 -12.19 1.22
N THR A 133 -3.89 -13.12 1.71
CA THR A 133 -4.60 -14.10 0.89
C THR A 133 -5.68 -13.42 0.08
N GLU A 134 -6.49 -12.58 0.72
CA GLU A 134 -7.56 -11.80 0.09
C GLU A 134 -7.02 -11.00 -1.10
N LEU A 135 -6.03 -10.11 -0.86
CA LEU A 135 -5.44 -9.27 -1.90
C LEU A 135 -4.61 -10.07 -2.93
N GLY A 136 -3.94 -11.14 -2.48
CA GLY A 136 -3.09 -11.99 -3.29
C GLY A 136 -3.86 -12.91 -4.25
N SER A 137 -5.14 -13.17 -3.96
CA SER A 137 -6.04 -13.98 -4.79
C SER A 137 -6.66 -13.23 -5.97
N LEU A 138 -6.56 -11.90 -5.97
CA LEU A 138 -7.16 -11.06 -7.02
C LEU A 138 -6.40 -11.16 -8.34
N GLU A 139 -7.11 -10.97 -9.44
CA GLU A 139 -6.51 -10.76 -10.76
C GLU A 139 -6.14 -9.28 -10.93
N TRP A 140 -4.84 -8.97 -10.81
CA TRP A 140 -4.34 -7.60 -10.89
C TRP A 140 -4.18 -7.12 -12.34
N ASP A 141 -4.46 -5.84 -12.60
CA ASP A 141 -4.28 -5.28 -13.94
C ASP A 141 -2.80 -5.24 -14.32
N THR A 142 -2.47 -6.00 -15.36
CA THR A 142 -1.12 -6.09 -15.94
C THR A 142 -0.93 -5.18 -17.15
N LYS A 143 -1.96 -4.43 -17.55
CA LYS A 143 -1.94 -3.53 -18.71
C LYS A 143 -2.47 -2.14 -18.35
N ALA A 144 -2.12 -1.14 -19.16
CA ALA A 144 -2.65 0.22 -19.11
C ALA A 144 -2.68 0.84 -20.51
N LYS A 145 -3.48 1.90 -20.67
CA LYS A 145 -3.42 2.75 -21.85
C LYS A 145 -2.42 3.88 -21.62
N MET A 146 -1.37 3.93 -22.43
CA MET A 146 -0.33 4.96 -22.38
C MET A 146 -0.12 5.52 -23.78
N TYR A 147 -0.15 6.85 -23.93
CA TYR A 147 0.05 7.53 -25.22
C TYR A 147 -0.81 6.95 -26.36
N GLY A 148 -2.07 6.62 -26.06
CA GLY A 148 -3.02 6.07 -27.02
C GLY A 148 -2.87 4.59 -27.35
N ARG A 149 -2.00 3.84 -26.65
CA ARG A 149 -1.77 2.41 -26.88
C ARG A 149 -1.96 1.61 -25.61
N ILE A 150 -2.45 0.37 -25.72
CA ILE A 150 -2.44 -0.59 -24.62
C ILE A 150 -1.04 -1.19 -24.51
N VAL A 151 -0.45 -1.09 -23.32
CA VAL A 151 0.90 -1.59 -23.01
C VAL A 151 0.89 -2.44 -21.75
N ASN A 152 1.87 -3.34 -21.63
CA ASN A 152 2.08 -4.13 -20.42
C ASN A 152 2.75 -3.28 -19.33
N LYS A 153 2.29 -3.42 -18.09
CA LYS A 153 2.86 -2.77 -16.90
C LYS A 153 4.04 -3.59 -16.38
N ASN A 154 5.26 -3.14 -16.65
CA ASN A 154 6.46 -3.83 -16.15
C ASN A 154 6.86 -3.41 -14.74
N ALA A 155 6.57 -2.17 -14.33
CA ALA A 155 7.05 -1.62 -13.07
C ALA A 155 6.31 -2.15 -11.83
N ARG A 156 5.00 -2.39 -11.97
CA ARG A 156 4.09 -2.88 -10.92
C ARG A 156 2.72 -3.16 -11.55
N TYR A 157 1.94 -4.03 -10.94
CA TYR A 157 0.53 -4.20 -11.28
C TYR A 157 -0.32 -3.35 -10.34
N ASN A 158 -1.56 -3.05 -10.75
CA ASN A 158 -2.41 -2.15 -9.99
C ASN A 158 -3.87 -2.64 -10.01
N LEU A 159 -4.63 -2.27 -8.98
CA LEU A 159 -6.08 -2.39 -8.90
C LEU A 159 -6.64 -1.16 -8.21
N CYS A 160 -7.89 -0.82 -8.52
CA CYS A 160 -8.65 0.16 -7.74
C CYS A 160 -9.74 -0.55 -6.93
N PHE A 161 -10.10 0.03 -5.79
CA PHE A 161 -11.11 -0.47 -4.88
C PHE A 161 -12.14 0.62 -4.56
N ALA A 162 -13.42 0.26 -4.61
CA ALA A 162 -14.54 1.19 -4.42
C ALA A 162 -15.79 0.45 -3.91
N GLU A 163 -16.92 1.15 -3.78
CA GLU A 163 -18.23 0.57 -3.44
C GLU A 163 -18.91 -0.18 -4.60
N PHE A 164 -18.27 -0.25 -5.76
CA PHE A 164 -18.83 -0.85 -6.97
C PHE A 164 -17.77 -1.67 -7.70
N GLU A 165 -18.22 -2.43 -8.69
CA GLU A 165 -17.36 -3.25 -9.55
C GLU A 165 -17.28 -2.71 -10.95
N GLN A 166 -16.11 -2.89 -11.57
CA GLN A 166 -15.88 -2.56 -12.96
C GLN A 166 -14.85 -3.51 -13.55
N ALA A 167 -15.15 -4.13 -14.69
CA ALA A 167 -14.15 -4.83 -15.49
C ALA A 167 -13.29 -3.82 -16.25
N ALA A 168 -12.01 -4.13 -16.46
CA ALA A 168 -11.14 -3.27 -17.24
C ALA A 168 -11.65 -3.06 -18.67
N ASP A 169 -11.56 -1.80 -19.12
CA ASP A 169 -11.75 -1.38 -20.51
C ASP A 169 -10.59 -0.45 -20.86
N TYR A 170 -9.43 -1.08 -21.11
CA TYR A 170 -8.20 -0.35 -21.37
C TYR A 170 -8.30 0.53 -22.60
N GLU A 171 -9.11 0.17 -23.61
CA GLU A 171 -9.32 1.00 -24.81
C GLU A 171 -9.95 2.35 -24.46
N ASN A 172 -10.85 2.38 -23.48
CA ASN A 172 -11.44 3.63 -22.96
C ASN A 172 -10.72 4.18 -21.73
N GLY A 173 -9.53 3.67 -21.41
CA GLY A 173 -8.72 4.16 -20.30
C GLY A 173 -9.31 3.81 -18.93
N LYS A 174 -10.04 2.69 -18.80
CA LYS A 174 -10.61 2.23 -17.53
C LYS A 174 -9.91 0.96 -17.06
N GLY A 175 -9.47 0.92 -15.80
CA GLY A 175 -8.95 -0.30 -15.19
C GLY A 175 -10.04 -1.06 -14.43
N THR A 176 -9.62 -2.18 -13.84
CA THR A 176 -10.48 -2.99 -12.99
C THR A 176 -10.72 -2.29 -11.65
N VAL A 177 -11.98 -2.33 -11.19
CA VAL A 177 -12.40 -1.89 -9.86
C VAL A 177 -13.03 -3.07 -9.13
N VAL A 178 -12.47 -3.42 -7.96
CA VAL A 178 -12.98 -4.48 -7.09
C VAL A 178 -13.79 -3.86 -5.96
N SER A 179 -15.00 -4.36 -5.72
CA SER A 179 -15.86 -3.83 -4.65
C SER A 179 -15.31 -4.20 -3.27
N TYR A 180 -15.34 -3.26 -2.32
CA TYR A 180 -15.05 -3.52 -0.91
C TYR A 180 -15.96 -4.60 -0.32
N GLU A 181 -17.18 -4.76 -0.82
CA GLU A 181 -18.12 -5.80 -0.38
C GLU A 181 -17.51 -7.22 -0.52
N LYS A 182 -16.62 -7.43 -1.49
CA LYS A 182 -15.95 -8.73 -1.72
C LYS A 182 -14.64 -8.89 -0.94
N LEU A 183 -14.22 -7.87 -0.21
CA LEU A 183 -12.91 -7.78 0.44
C LEU A 183 -13.09 -7.47 1.93
N PRO A 184 -13.58 -8.42 2.74
CA PRO A 184 -13.90 -8.16 4.14
C PRO A 184 -12.72 -7.61 4.96
N CYS A 185 -11.48 -8.06 4.71
CA CYS A 185 -10.31 -7.55 5.41
C CYS A 185 -10.01 -6.09 5.00
N LEU A 186 -9.97 -5.81 3.70
CA LEU A 186 -9.72 -4.46 3.20
C LEU A 186 -10.84 -3.47 3.57
N SER A 187 -12.10 -3.91 3.50
CA SER A 187 -13.26 -3.13 3.92
C SER A 187 -13.16 -2.74 5.40
N ARG A 188 -12.77 -3.68 6.26
CA ARG A 188 -12.55 -3.39 7.68
C ARG A 188 -11.43 -2.38 7.89
N ILE A 189 -10.32 -2.49 7.16
CA ILE A 189 -9.24 -1.49 7.23
C ILE A 189 -9.76 -0.11 6.86
N ARG A 190 -10.55 -0.01 5.79
CA ARG A 190 -11.17 1.25 5.37
C ARG A 190 -12.10 1.84 6.45
N GLU A 191 -12.92 1.02 7.08
CA GLU A 191 -13.78 1.43 8.19
C GLU A 191 -12.97 1.97 9.38
N GLU A 192 -11.87 1.31 9.76
CA GLU A 192 -11.01 1.76 10.84
C GLU A 192 -10.25 3.04 10.48
N ILE A 193 -9.81 3.19 9.22
CA ILE A 193 -9.24 4.44 8.70
C ILE A 193 -10.27 5.56 8.80
N GLY A 194 -11.55 5.30 8.48
CA GLY A 194 -12.64 6.27 8.57
C GLY A 194 -12.83 6.89 9.96
N LYS A 195 -12.27 6.29 11.00
CA LYS A 195 -12.30 6.82 12.38
C LYS A 195 -11.23 7.88 12.63
N PHE A 196 -10.34 8.17 11.67
CA PHE A 196 -9.34 9.24 11.77
C PHE A 196 -9.93 10.64 11.55
N GLY A 197 -11.24 10.72 11.24
CA GLY A 197 -11.99 11.96 11.10
C GLY A 197 -12.76 12.02 9.77
N GLU A 198 -13.60 13.04 9.59
CA GLU A 198 -14.52 13.15 8.45
C GLU A 198 -13.80 13.05 7.08
N LYS A 199 -12.58 13.58 6.98
CA LYS A 199 -11.73 13.50 5.78
C LYS A 199 -11.38 12.06 5.38
N SER A 200 -11.34 11.15 6.33
CA SER A 200 -10.95 9.75 6.13
C SER A 200 -12.12 8.83 5.79
N GLU A 201 -13.34 9.36 5.75
CA GLU A 201 -14.53 8.57 5.47
C GLU A 201 -14.67 8.25 3.98
N SER A 202 -15.26 7.09 3.70
CA SER A 202 -15.69 6.70 2.35
C SER A 202 -14.60 6.69 1.26
N LEU A 203 -13.32 6.59 1.63
CA LEU A 203 -12.18 6.68 0.69
C LEU A 203 -12.18 5.59 -0.40
N PHE A 204 -11.70 5.95 -1.58
CA PHE A 204 -11.30 4.99 -2.62
C PHE A 204 -9.92 4.44 -2.27
N ALA A 205 -9.53 3.31 -2.85
CA ALA A 205 -8.17 2.82 -2.69
C ALA A 205 -7.53 2.40 -4.01
N GLU A 206 -6.23 2.62 -4.09
CA GLU A 206 -5.36 2.15 -5.14
C GLU A 206 -4.38 1.11 -4.56
N GLY A 207 -4.43 -0.09 -5.12
CA GLY A 207 -3.43 -1.11 -4.87
C GLY A 207 -2.28 -1.02 -5.86
N ASN A 208 -1.07 -1.23 -5.35
CA ASN A 208 0.12 -1.45 -6.17
C ASN A 208 0.80 -2.76 -5.75
N LEU A 209 0.80 -3.74 -6.65
CA LEU A 209 1.47 -5.03 -6.48
C LEU A 209 2.84 -5.01 -7.19
N TYR A 210 3.89 -5.01 -6.39
CA TYR A 210 5.27 -5.18 -6.81
C TYR A 210 5.57 -6.67 -6.81
N TYR A 211 5.31 -7.32 -7.95
CA TYR A 211 5.36 -8.77 -8.11
C TYR A 211 6.78 -9.36 -8.04
N ASN A 212 7.81 -8.52 -8.06
CA ASN A 212 9.20 -8.89 -7.81
C ASN A 212 9.97 -7.67 -7.28
N THR A 213 10.34 -7.66 -6.00
CA THR A 213 11.02 -6.52 -5.34
C THR A 213 12.38 -6.16 -5.95
N SER A 214 13.03 -7.07 -6.68
CA SER A 214 14.29 -6.77 -7.38
C SER A 214 14.12 -6.12 -8.75
N LYS A 215 12.90 -6.12 -9.31
CA LYS A 215 12.60 -5.61 -10.66
C LYS A 215 11.59 -4.47 -10.65
N CYS A 216 10.65 -4.52 -9.73
CA CYS A 216 9.58 -3.57 -9.60
C CYS A 216 10.05 -2.33 -8.84
N GLY A 217 9.39 -1.20 -9.08
CA GLY A 217 9.72 0.05 -8.43
C GLY A 217 8.86 1.19 -8.94
N ILE A 218 9.05 2.35 -8.33
CA ILE A 218 8.41 3.59 -8.75
C ILE A 218 9.42 4.73 -8.61
N GLY A 219 9.56 5.54 -9.66
CA GLY A 219 10.44 6.70 -9.64
C GLY A 219 9.89 7.79 -8.70
N TYR A 220 10.72 8.79 -8.40
CA TYR A 220 10.28 9.95 -7.62
C TYR A 220 9.17 10.71 -8.37
N HIS A 221 8.05 10.95 -7.70
CA HIS A 221 6.89 11.67 -8.24
C HIS A 221 6.08 12.27 -7.08
N GLY A 222 5.25 13.26 -7.40
CA GLY A 222 4.20 13.74 -6.51
C GLY A 222 2.90 13.00 -6.78
N ASP A 223 2.03 12.96 -5.77
CA ASP A 223 0.69 12.38 -5.83
C ASP A 223 -0.31 13.52 -5.99
N SER A 224 -0.54 13.94 -7.24
CA SER A 224 -1.32 15.14 -7.58
C SER A 224 -2.80 14.85 -7.77
N GLU A 225 -3.13 13.58 -7.93
CA GLU A 225 -4.47 13.06 -8.14
C GLU A 225 -5.27 12.93 -6.85
N ARG A 226 -4.69 13.15 -5.67
CA ARG A 226 -5.41 13.10 -4.40
C ARG A 226 -4.86 14.12 -3.40
N LYS A 227 -5.65 14.45 -2.39
CA LYS A 227 -5.24 15.32 -1.27
C LYS A 227 -5.17 14.55 0.04
N ILE A 228 -5.94 13.49 0.15
CA ILE A 228 -6.05 12.65 1.33
C ILE A 228 -5.31 11.35 1.01
N VAL A 229 -4.36 10.99 1.86
CA VAL A 229 -3.51 9.81 1.66
C VAL A 229 -3.35 9.07 2.98
N VAL A 230 -3.78 7.82 3.00
CA VAL A 230 -3.44 6.85 4.06
C VAL A 230 -2.98 5.58 3.37
N ALA A 231 -1.78 5.09 3.66
CA ALA A 231 -1.24 3.91 2.99
C ALA A 231 -0.72 2.87 3.99
N PHE A 232 -0.86 1.60 3.63
CA PHE A 232 -0.19 0.50 4.31
C PHE A 232 0.59 -0.35 3.31
N ARG A 233 1.57 -1.09 3.83
CA ARG A 233 2.36 -2.06 3.06
C ARG A 233 2.30 -3.43 3.69
N LEU A 234 2.20 -4.46 2.85
CA LEU A 234 2.17 -5.87 3.21
C LEU A 234 3.15 -6.67 2.33
N GLY A 235 3.90 -7.59 2.94
CA GLY A 235 4.87 -8.43 2.25
C GLY A 235 6.30 -7.96 2.43
N ALA A 236 7.15 -8.26 1.45
CA ALA A 236 8.58 -7.96 1.51
C ALA A 236 8.88 -6.45 1.50
N THR A 237 10.06 -6.09 1.98
CA THR A 237 10.62 -4.75 1.83
C THR A 237 11.07 -4.53 0.37
N LEU A 238 10.86 -3.31 -0.13
CA LEU A 238 11.40 -2.80 -1.41
C LEU A 238 12.67 -2.00 -1.16
#